data_AF-A0A9P6AGX7-F1
#
_entry.id   AF-A0A9P6AGX7-F1
#
_cell.length_a   1.000
_cell.length_b   1.000
_cell.length_c   1.000
_cell.angle_alpha   90.00
_cell.angle_beta   90.00
_cell.angle_gamma   90.00
#
_symmetry.space_group_name_H-M   'P 1'
#
loop_
_entity.id
_entity.type
_entity.pdbx_description
1 polymer ?
#
loop_
_entity_poly.entity_id
_entity_poly.type
_entity_poly.pdbx_seq_one_letter_code
_entity_poly.pdbx_strand_id
1 'polypeptide(L)'
;MFESHCLVPPVDVVSSVLGHPNSFTHLTELILSNVPLHDEDLLNLGRLPSLDTLNISNTCIGDEAIAYLLPLKSTLACLDISSNPRLTDDSCALLTFLTSLSFLDIRQTGVNMPGLRRFARSVDPVRWTLTIEVPDTCLEYLSGMQHQYAIKLPAPLITYPQDSKSLTIETLRSNLVVHAQCNPNISTGGSKMEMAQRLEDVLCRREDDLWVLDVMGWREDLDEELELDGWK
;
A
#
# COMPACT_ATOMS: atom_id res chain seq x y z
N MET A 1 -21.69 -12.73 7.33
CA MET A 1 -22.86 -11.84 7.41
C MET A 1 -22.46 -10.72 8.34
N PHE A 2 -21.71 -9.74 7.81
CA PHE A 2 -21.16 -8.61 8.55
C PHE A 2 -21.97 -7.37 8.18
N GLU A 3 -23.15 -7.24 8.77
CA GLU A 3 -23.83 -5.95 8.87
C GLU A 3 -23.47 -5.36 10.23
N SER A 4 -22.25 -4.84 10.34
CA SER A 4 -21.92 -3.87 11.36
C SER A 4 -22.58 -2.56 10.96
N HIS A 5 -23.87 -2.44 11.31
CA HIS A 5 -24.57 -1.17 11.31
C HIS A 5 -23.72 -0.17 12.09
N CYS A 6 -23.25 0.88 11.41
CA CYS A 6 -22.73 2.08 12.02
C CYS A 6 -23.86 2.70 12.86
N LEU A 7 -24.03 2.20 14.08
CA LEU A 7 -24.91 2.78 15.07
C LEU A 7 -24.29 4.12 15.46
N VAL A 8 -24.81 5.16 14.82
CA VAL A 8 -24.52 6.57 15.07
C VAL A 8 -24.63 6.85 16.57
N PRO A 9 -23.55 7.17 17.28
CA PRO A 9 -23.69 7.85 18.55
C PRO A 9 -24.11 9.29 18.21
N PRO A 10 -25.26 9.77 18.70
CA PRO A 10 -25.55 11.19 18.63
C PRO A 10 -24.71 11.85 19.71
N VAL A 11 -23.54 12.40 19.39
CA VAL A 11 -23.02 13.68 19.91
C VAL A 11 -21.76 14.03 19.11
N ASP A 12 -21.82 15.21 18.50
CA ASP A 12 -20.76 15.96 17.82
C ASP A 12 -19.63 16.40 18.80
N VAL A 13 -19.10 15.47 19.61
CA VAL A 13 -18.14 15.77 20.70
C VAL A 13 -16.81 16.22 20.12
N VAL A 14 -16.36 15.58 19.05
CA VAL A 14 -15.06 15.87 18.44
C VAL A 14 -15.04 17.29 17.89
N SER A 15 -16.06 17.68 17.11
CA SER A 15 -16.11 19.04 16.55
C SER A 15 -16.36 20.11 17.62
N SER A 16 -17.20 19.83 18.63
CA SER A 16 -17.50 20.80 19.68
C SER A 16 -16.35 21.01 20.67
N VAL A 17 -15.56 19.98 20.96
CA VAL A 17 -14.40 20.06 21.87
C VAL A 17 -13.16 20.57 21.13
N LEU A 18 -12.85 20.04 19.95
CA LEU A 18 -11.63 20.37 19.19
C LEU A 18 -11.81 21.54 18.21
N GLY A 19 -13.03 22.02 18.01
CA GLY A 19 -13.31 23.14 17.10
C GLY A 19 -12.87 24.52 17.61
N HIS A 20 -12.55 24.65 18.90
CA HIS A 20 -12.08 25.91 19.48
C HIS A 20 -10.63 26.21 19.04
N PRO A 21 -10.37 27.29 18.28
CA PRO A 21 -9.03 27.62 17.80
C PRO A 21 -8.04 27.80 18.94
N ASN A 22 -6.79 27.36 18.75
CA ASN A 22 -5.71 27.41 19.76
C ASN A 22 -6.02 26.68 21.08
N SER A 23 -7.01 25.78 21.09
CA SER A 23 -7.16 24.80 22.17
C SER A 23 -6.22 23.63 21.91
N PHE A 24 -5.76 22.96 22.98
CA PHE A 24 -4.93 21.75 22.87
C PHE A 24 -3.61 21.92 22.08
N THR A 25 -3.00 23.11 22.13
CA THR A 25 -1.73 23.42 21.41
C THR A 25 -0.53 22.58 21.84
N HIS A 26 -0.64 21.88 22.97
CA HIS A 26 0.39 20.97 23.49
C HIS A 26 -0.03 19.50 23.44
N LEU A 27 -1.18 19.18 22.82
CA LEU A 27 -1.62 17.81 22.67
C LEU A 27 -0.76 17.11 21.62
N THR A 28 -0.06 16.08 22.05
CA THR A 28 0.85 15.27 21.22
C THR A 28 0.22 13.95 20.80
N GLU A 29 -0.59 13.36 21.67
CA GLU A 29 -1.21 12.06 21.44
C GLU A 29 -2.74 12.15 21.57
N LEU A 30 -3.45 11.55 20.61
CA LEU A 30 -4.90 11.46 20.60
C LEU A 30 -5.36 10.06 20.17
N ILE A 31 -6.16 9.43 21.03
CA ILE A 31 -6.73 8.09 20.80
C ILE A 31 -8.25 8.22 20.72
N LEU A 32 -8.81 7.90 19.56
CA LEU A 32 -10.23 7.86 19.24
C LEU A 32 -10.64 6.49 18.68
N SER A 33 -9.84 5.45 18.92
CA SER A 33 -10.10 4.08 18.44
C SER A 33 -11.49 3.60 18.85
N ASN A 34 -12.20 2.89 17.96
CA ASN A 34 -13.53 2.32 18.19
C ASN A 34 -14.64 3.36 18.44
N VAL A 35 -14.43 4.62 18.03
CA VAL A 35 -15.45 5.67 18.06
C VAL A 35 -15.95 5.90 16.64
N PRO A 36 -17.25 5.76 16.34
CA PRO A 36 -17.77 6.09 15.02
C PRO A 36 -17.57 7.59 14.72
N LEU A 37 -16.81 7.89 13.67
CA LEU A 37 -16.52 9.23 13.18
C LEU A 37 -17.02 9.38 11.73
N HIS A 38 -17.24 10.63 11.34
CA HIS A 38 -17.35 11.04 9.94
C HIS A 38 -16.05 11.69 9.50
N ASP A 39 -15.78 11.69 8.19
CA ASP A 39 -14.54 12.25 7.64
C ASP A 39 -14.35 13.72 8.03
N GLU A 40 -15.45 14.48 8.08
CA GLU A 40 -15.46 15.90 8.49
C GLU A 40 -15.04 16.13 9.95
N ASP A 41 -15.19 15.13 10.83
CA ASP A 41 -14.78 15.24 12.24
C ASP A 41 -13.25 15.46 12.35
N LEU A 42 -12.49 15.00 11.36
CA LEU A 42 -11.03 15.11 11.32
C LEU A 42 -10.55 16.50 10.89
N LEU A 43 -11.43 17.36 10.35
CA LEU A 43 -11.09 18.73 9.96
C LEU A 43 -10.48 19.52 11.13
N ASN A 44 -10.98 19.29 12.34
CA ASN A 44 -10.47 19.97 13.53
C ASN A 44 -9.17 19.33 14.05
N LEU A 45 -8.92 18.04 13.78
CA LEU A 45 -7.66 17.38 14.13
C LEU A 45 -6.47 17.99 13.37
N GLY A 46 -6.68 18.38 12.11
CA GLY A 46 -5.69 19.10 11.30
C GLY A 46 -5.24 20.43 11.91
N ARG A 47 -5.91 20.94 12.95
CA ARG A 47 -5.57 22.20 13.64
C ARG A 47 -4.75 21.99 14.91
N LEU A 48 -4.36 20.76 15.24
CA LEU A 48 -3.58 20.43 16.44
C LEU A 48 -2.09 20.47 16.10
N PRO A 49 -1.38 21.60 16.35
CA PRO A 49 -0.07 21.87 15.75
C PRO A 49 1.08 21.04 16.34
N SER A 50 0.82 20.26 17.39
CA SER A 50 1.81 19.42 18.05
C SER A 50 1.43 17.94 18.05
N LEU A 51 0.36 17.57 17.34
CA LEU A 51 -0.07 16.18 17.29
C LEU A 51 0.96 15.34 16.53
N ASP A 52 1.52 14.36 17.23
CA ASP A 52 2.50 13.41 16.73
C ASP A 52 1.95 12.00 16.61
N THR A 53 0.98 11.62 17.46
CA THR A 53 0.43 10.28 17.53
C THR A 53 -1.09 10.34 17.46
N LEU A 54 -1.65 9.69 16.44
CA LEU A 54 -3.09 9.62 16.22
C LEU A 54 -3.52 8.17 16.02
N ASN A 55 -4.43 7.72 16.89
CA ASN A 55 -5.12 6.46 16.71
C ASN A 55 -6.61 6.72 16.43
N ILE A 56 -7.03 6.43 15.20
CA ILE A 56 -8.42 6.49 14.71
C ILE A 56 -8.81 5.16 14.08
N SER A 57 -8.29 4.06 14.64
CA SER A 57 -8.63 2.71 14.22
C SER A 57 -10.10 2.39 14.49
N ASN A 58 -10.73 1.67 13.56
CA ASN A 58 -12.14 1.25 13.67
C ASN A 58 -13.11 2.42 13.94
N THR A 59 -13.03 3.49 13.13
CA THR A 59 -13.83 4.72 13.27
C THR A 59 -14.77 4.98 12.10
N CYS A 60 -14.84 4.09 11.11
CA CYS A 60 -15.68 4.19 9.90
C CYS A 60 -15.27 5.29 8.91
N ILE A 61 -14.07 5.87 9.05
CA ILE A 61 -13.56 6.91 8.14
C ILE A 61 -13.24 6.37 6.74
N GLY A 62 -13.36 7.23 5.73
CA GLY A 62 -13.00 6.97 4.33
C GLY A 62 -11.84 7.85 3.84
N ASP A 63 -11.54 7.76 2.54
CA ASP A 63 -10.36 8.41 1.93
C ASP A 63 -10.30 9.93 2.15
N GLU A 64 -11.46 10.61 2.21
CA GLU A 64 -11.56 12.05 2.46
C GLU A 64 -11.00 12.44 3.83
N ALA A 65 -11.09 11.56 4.82
CA ALA A 65 -10.56 11.80 6.17
C ALA A 65 -9.05 12.07 6.15
N ILE A 66 -8.30 11.39 5.27
CA ILE A 66 -6.84 11.54 5.15
C ILE A 66 -6.47 12.93 4.62
N ALA A 67 -7.31 13.52 3.76
CA ALA A 67 -7.09 14.89 3.29
C ALA A 67 -7.13 15.91 4.43
N TYR A 68 -7.98 15.69 5.44
CA TYR A 68 -8.07 16.55 6.63
C TYR A 68 -6.88 16.42 7.58
N LEU A 69 -6.08 15.35 7.46
CA LEU A 69 -4.85 15.16 8.23
C LEU A 69 -3.62 15.80 7.58
N LEU A 70 -3.68 16.20 6.31
CA LEU A 70 -2.56 16.83 5.59
C LEU A 70 -1.96 18.08 6.25
N PRO A 71 -2.71 18.91 6.99
CA PRO A 71 -2.11 19.99 7.79
C PRO A 71 -1.07 19.50 8.81
N LEU A 72 -1.17 18.25 9.27
CA LEU A 72 -0.26 17.61 10.24
C LEU A 72 0.96 16.95 9.58
N LYS A 73 1.16 17.14 8.28
CA LYS A 73 2.21 16.48 7.49
C LYS A 73 3.64 16.52 8.04
N SER A 74 3.94 17.54 8.85
CA SER A 74 5.27 17.78 9.42
C SER A 74 5.36 17.45 10.92
N THR A 75 4.28 16.98 11.53
CA THR A 75 4.22 16.70 12.97
C THR A 75 3.80 15.27 13.25
N LEU A 76 2.88 14.72 12.45
CA LEU A 76 2.35 13.38 12.65
C LEU A 76 3.44 12.34 12.34
N ALA A 77 3.83 11.59 13.37
CA ALA A 77 4.86 10.56 13.34
C ALA A 77 4.25 9.15 13.37
N CYS A 78 3.19 8.96 14.16
CA CYS A 78 2.53 7.67 14.36
C CYS A 78 1.06 7.79 13.99
N LEU A 79 0.62 7.02 12.99
CA LEU A 79 -0.76 7.00 12.53
C LEU A 79 -1.31 5.58 12.48
N ASP A 80 -2.31 5.30 13.31
CA ASP A 80 -3.10 4.07 13.25
C ASP A 80 -4.49 4.39 12.69
N ILE A 81 -4.73 3.96 11.45
CA ILE A 81 -6.02 4.04 10.75
C ILE A 81 -6.56 2.65 10.40
N SER A 82 -6.07 1.62 11.09
CA SER A 82 -6.47 0.24 10.86
C SER A 82 -7.97 0.01 11.11
N SER A 83 -8.51 -1.10 10.60
CA SER A 83 -9.93 -1.45 10.76
C SER A 83 -10.92 -0.44 10.15
N ASN A 84 -10.48 0.35 9.16
CA ASN A 84 -11.34 1.27 8.42
C ASN A 84 -11.46 0.78 6.96
N PRO A 85 -12.41 -0.11 6.63
CA PRO A 85 -12.51 -0.73 5.31
C PRO A 85 -12.92 0.25 4.19
N ARG A 86 -13.36 1.46 4.54
CA ARG A 86 -13.68 2.54 3.59
C ARG A 86 -12.46 3.32 3.11
N LEU A 87 -11.29 3.12 3.73
CA LEU A 87 -10.02 3.61 3.19
C LEU A 87 -9.56 2.69 2.07
N THR A 88 -9.34 3.23 0.88
CA THR A 88 -9.00 2.47 -0.33
C THR A 88 -7.65 2.89 -0.90
N ASP A 89 -7.30 2.37 -2.08
CA ASP A 89 -6.09 2.75 -2.82
C ASP A 89 -5.97 4.28 -3.05
N ASP A 90 -7.08 5.03 -2.99
CA ASP A 90 -7.08 6.49 -3.15
C ASP A 90 -6.43 7.21 -1.96
N SER A 91 -6.56 6.67 -0.73
CA SER A 91 -5.86 7.20 0.46
C SER A 91 -4.34 7.11 0.35
N CYS A 92 -3.80 6.11 -0.36
CA CYS A 92 -2.36 5.88 -0.47
C CYS A 92 -1.63 7.09 -1.06
N ALA A 93 -2.20 7.77 -2.06
CA ALA A 93 -1.58 8.97 -2.62
C ALA A 93 -1.49 10.10 -1.59
N LEU A 94 -2.50 10.24 -0.72
CA LEU A 94 -2.56 11.30 0.28
C LEU A 94 -1.61 11.03 1.46
N LEU A 95 -1.47 9.78 1.88
CA LEU A 95 -0.58 9.38 2.99
C LEU A 95 0.88 9.75 2.73
N THR A 96 1.30 9.83 1.47
CA THR A 96 2.68 10.18 1.06
C THR A 96 3.06 11.63 1.36
N PHE A 97 2.06 12.49 1.55
CA PHE A 97 2.28 13.88 1.96
C PHE A 97 2.54 14.01 3.45
N LEU A 98 2.26 12.98 4.27
CA LEU A 98 2.54 12.97 5.70
C LEU A 98 4.03 12.64 5.94
N THR A 99 4.88 13.57 5.55
CA THR A 99 6.35 13.42 5.45
C THR A 99 7.08 13.11 6.76
N SER A 100 6.42 13.31 7.90
CA SER A 100 6.99 13.00 9.22
C SER A 100 6.65 11.62 9.76
N LEU A 101 5.82 10.83 9.05
CA LEU A 101 5.43 9.51 9.51
C LEU A 101 6.65 8.58 9.62
N SER A 102 6.76 7.94 10.77
CA SER A 102 7.68 6.84 11.09
C SER A 102 6.95 5.54 11.38
N PHE A 103 5.65 5.59 11.71
CA PHE A 103 4.79 4.43 11.83
C PHE A 103 3.41 4.66 11.17
N LEU A 104 2.95 3.69 10.38
CA LEU A 104 1.64 3.69 9.74
C LEU A 104 1.00 2.30 9.83
N ASP A 105 -0.18 2.19 10.43
CA ASP A 105 -0.98 0.96 10.41
C ASP A 105 -2.22 1.14 9.53
N ILE A 106 -2.25 0.39 8.43
CA ILE A 106 -3.38 0.32 7.48
C ILE A 106 -3.97 -1.10 7.39
N ARG A 107 -3.74 -1.95 8.40
CA ARG A 107 -4.37 -3.28 8.45
C ARG A 107 -5.88 -3.17 8.41
N GLN A 108 -6.53 -4.16 7.80
CA GLN A 108 -7.99 -4.23 7.71
C GLN A 108 -8.63 -2.96 7.06
N THR A 109 -7.91 -2.31 6.16
CA THR A 109 -8.45 -1.29 5.25
C THR A 109 -8.82 -1.92 3.89
N GLY A 110 -9.45 -1.14 3.02
CA GLY A 110 -9.70 -1.50 1.62
C GLY A 110 -8.53 -1.21 0.67
N VAL A 111 -7.34 -0.90 1.20
CA VAL A 111 -6.11 -0.78 0.42
C VAL A 111 -5.71 -2.16 -0.13
N ASN A 112 -5.30 -2.21 -1.39
CA ASN A 112 -4.84 -3.41 -2.07
C ASN A 112 -3.46 -3.17 -2.71
N MET A 113 -2.94 -4.20 -3.38
CA MET A 113 -1.65 -4.12 -4.07
C MET A 113 -1.51 -2.93 -5.03
N PRO A 114 -2.51 -2.51 -5.83
CA PRO A 114 -2.37 -1.33 -6.68
C PRO A 114 -2.09 -0.04 -5.89
N GLY A 115 -2.80 0.18 -4.78
CA GLY A 115 -2.55 1.31 -3.87
C GLY A 115 -1.18 1.22 -3.22
N LEU A 116 -0.81 0.04 -2.72
CA LEU A 116 0.47 -0.20 -2.07
C LEU A 116 1.67 0.01 -3.02
N ARG A 117 1.59 -0.46 -4.27
CA ARG A 117 2.60 -0.20 -5.31
C ARG A 117 2.74 1.29 -5.59
N ARG A 118 1.61 2.01 -5.71
CA ARG A 118 1.62 3.46 -5.92
C ARG A 118 2.27 4.20 -4.75
N PHE A 119 1.94 3.80 -3.52
CA PHE A 119 2.56 4.31 -2.31
C PHE A 119 4.08 4.10 -2.35
N ALA A 120 4.54 2.86 -2.57
CA ALA A 120 5.96 2.54 -2.63
C ALA A 120 6.71 3.31 -3.74
N ARG A 121 6.10 3.49 -4.92
CA ARG A 121 6.70 4.26 -6.03
C ARG A 121 6.86 5.75 -5.76
N SER A 122 6.09 6.31 -4.82
CA SER A 122 6.17 7.72 -4.46
C SER A 122 7.26 8.03 -3.43
N VAL A 123 7.91 6.99 -2.90
CA VAL A 123 8.84 7.03 -1.80
C VAL A 123 10.26 6.72 -2.29
N ASP A 124 11.26 7.39 -1.72
CA ASP A 124 12.68 7.10 -1.94
C ASP A 124 13.17 6.06 -0.91
N PRO A 125 13.46 4.80 -1.31
CA PRO A 125 13.85 3.73 -0.38
C PRO A 125 15.15 4.02 0.38
N VAL A 126 16.02 4.92 -0.12
CA VAL A 126 17.27 5.26 0.57
C VAL A 126 17.02 6.15 1.78
N ARG A 127 15.92 6.92 1.78
CA ARG A 127 15.61 7.91 2.81
C ARG A 127 14.39 7.54 3.65
N TRP A 128 13.69 6.47 3.27
CA TRP A 128 12.47 6.06 3.90
C TRP A 128 12.74 5.31 5.20
N THR A 129 12.10 5.77 6.28
CA THR A 129 12.21 5.16 7.61
C THR A 129 10.84 4.83 8.20
N LEU A 130 9.81 4.68 7.37
CA LEU A 130 8.46 4.33 7.82
C LEU A 130 8.37 2.82 8.03
N THR A 131 7.98 2.42 9.24
CA THR A 131 7.42 1.09 9.48
C THR A 131 5.94 1.11 9.11
N ILE A 132 5.52 0.22 8.22
CA ILE A 132 4.13 0.12 7.78
C ILE A 132 3.58 -1.29 7.96
N GLU A 133 2.39 -1.36 8.54
CA GLU A 133 1.59 -2.58 8.65
C GLU A 133 0.50 -2.56 7.57
N VAL A 134 0.53 -3.52 6.65
CA VAL A 134 -0.34 -3.54 5.45
C VAL A 134 -1.50 -4.54 5.61
N PRO A 135 -2.58 -4.45 4.81
CA PRO A 135 -3.67 -5.43 4.86
C PRO A 135 -3.19 -6.87 4.62
N ASP A 136 -3.81 -7.83 5.32
CA ASP A 136 -3.50 -9.27 5.18
C ASP A 136 -3.61 -9.76 3.73
N THR A 137 -4.54 -9.21 2.95
CA THR A 137 -4.69 -9.52 1.52
C THR A 137 -3.45 -9.15 0.69
N CYS A 138 -2.75 -8.08 1.06
CA CYS A 138 -1.48 -7.70 0.44
C CYS A 138 -0.36 -8.65 0.89
N LEU A 139 -0.30 -9.00 2.18
CA LEU A 139 0.69 -9.96 2.70
C LEU A 139 0.54 -11.34 2.06
N GLU A 140 -0.69 -11.85 1.98
CA GLU A 140 -1.03 -13.11 1.29
C GLU A 140 -0.61 -13.06 -0.18
N TYR A 141 -0.88 -11.95 -0.88
CA TYR A 141 -0.43 -11.76 -2.26
C TYR A 141 1.10 -11.80 -2.39
N LEU A 142 1.81 -11.07 -1.53
CA LEU A 142 3.27 -10.97 -1.55
C LEU A 142 3.93 -12.33 -1.26
N SER A 143 3.42 -13.07 -0.26
CA SER A 143 3.86 -14.44 0.06
C SER A 143 3.61 -15.46 -1.06
N GLY A 144 2.71 -15.12 -1.99
CA GLY A 144 2.32 -15.94 -3.14
C GLY A 144 2.86 -15.45 -4.48
N MET A 145 3.78 -14.48 -4.51
CA MET A 145 4.33 -13.88 -5.75
C MET A 145 4.93 -14.90 -6.72
N GLN A 146 5.54 -15.97 -6.22
CA GLN A 146 6.09 -17.09 -6.98
C GLN A 146 5.04 -17.86 -7.80
N HIS A 147 3.75 -17.73 -7.46
CA HIS A 147 2.63 -18.25 -8.23
C HIS A 147 2.05 -17.24 -9.22
N GLN A 148 2.46 -15.97 -9.16
CA GLN A 148 2.01 -14.91 -10.07
C GLN A 148 2.90 -14.84 -11.31
N TYR A 149 4.20 -15.03 -11.14
CA TYR A 149 5.23 -15.00 -12.17
C TYR A 149 6.53 -15.60 -11.63
N ALA A 150 7.44 -15.99 -12.53
CA ALA A 150 8.82 -16.30 -12.14
C ALA A 150 9.55 -15.07 -11.59
N ILE A 151 10.08 -15.20 -10.36
CA ILE A 151 10.82 -14.14 -9.66
C ILE A 151 12.27 -14.06 -10.17
N LYS A 152 12.99 -15.19 -10.16
CA LYS A 152 14.35 -15.31 -10.69
C LYS A 152 14.30 -15.76 -12.15
N LEU A 153 14.88 -14.97 -13.04
CA LEU A 153 14.91 -15.25 -14.48
C LEU A 153 16.33 -15.65 -14.92
N PRO A 154 16.53 -16.86 -15.48
CA PRO A 154 17.84 -17.25 -16.01
C PRO A 154 18.17 -16.48 -17.29
N ALA A 155 19.46 -16.20 -17.51
CA ALA A 155 19.94 -15.71 -18.80
C ALA A 155 19.59 -16.72 -19.91
N PRO A 156 19.12 -16.29 -21.11
CA PRO A 156 19.12 -14.93 -21.66
C PRO A 156 17.75 -14.21 -21.58
N LEU A 157 16.89 -14.54 -20.62
CA LEU A 157 15.56 -13.91 -20.49
C LEU A 157 15.67 -12.46 -20.05
N ILE A 158 14.71 -11.62 -20.48
CA ILE A 158 14.72 -10.20 -20.14
C ILE A 158 14.08 -9.98 -18.79
N THR A 159 14.66 -9.09 -18.00
CA THR A 159 14.13 -8.69 -16.70
C THR A 159 13.35 -7.38 -16.78
N TYR A 160 13.73 -6.48 -17.68
CA TYR A 160 13.19 -5.12 -17.70
C TYR A 160 12.01 -4.99 -18.69
N PRO A 161 10.89 -4.34 -18.29
CA PRO A 161 9.69 -4.26 -19.12
C PRO A 161 9.90 -3.59 -20.48
N GLN A 162 10.74 -2.55 -20.54
CA GLN A 162 10.98 -1.75 -21.74
C GLN A 162 11.57 -2.55 -22.92
N ASP A 163 12.28 -3.65 -22.63
CA ASP A 163 12.98 -4.42 -23.66
C ASP A 163 12.01 -5.30 -24.47
N SER A 164 10.82 -5.58 -23.93
CA SER A 164 9.80 -6.47 -24.51
C SER A 164 9.42 -6.14 -25.97
N LYS A 165 9.32 -4.85 -26.32
CA LYS A 165 8.86 -4.39 -27.65
C LYS A 165 9.85 -4.69 -28.78
N SER A 166 11.13 -4.78 -28.45
CA SER A 166 12.21 -5.00 -29.42
C SER A 166 12.39 -6.48 -29.80
N LEU A 167 11.84 -7.40 -29.00
CA LEU A 167 12.09 -8.83 -29.09
C LEU A 167 11.45 -9.50 -30.33
N THR A 168 11.95 -10.69 -30.66
CA THR A 168 11.33 -11.58 -31.66
C THR A 168 10.17 -12.37 -31.06
N ILE A 169 9.30 -12.92 -31.90
CA ILE A 169 8.18 -13.79 -31.47
C ILE A 169 8.68 -14.99 -30.65
N GLU A 170 9.81 -15.57 -31.05
CA GLU A 170 10.41 -16.73 -30.38
C GLU A 170 10.92 -16.35 -28.98
N THR A 171 11.65 -15.24 -28.87
CA THR A 171 12.14 -14.75 -27.58
C THR A 171 11.00 -14.34 -26.64
N LEU A 172 9.96 -13.68 -27.17
CA LEU A 172 8.75 -13.35 -26.40
C LEU A 172 8.07 -14.60 -25.83
N ARG A 173 7.91 -15.63 -26.67
CA ARG A 173 7.33 -16.91 -26.24
C ARG A 173 8.17 -17.57 -25.16
N SER A 174 9.50 -17.64 -25.33
CA SER A 174 10.39 -18.23 -24.33
C SER A 174 10.32 -17.52 -22.97
N ASN A 175 10.22 -16.18 -22.96
CA ASN A 175 10.01 -15.41 -21.72
C ASN A 175 8.64 -15.73 -21.08
N LEU A 176 7.57 -15.71 -21.88
CA LEU A 176 6.22 -15.97 -21.39
C LEU A 176 6.06 -17.41 -20.86
N VAL A 177 6.73 -18.40 -21.44
CA VAL A 177 6.68 -19.81 -20.99
C VAL A 177 7.16 -19.94 -19.55
N VAL A 178 8.25 -19.26 -19.18
CA VAL A 178 8.78 -19.32 -17.81
C VAL A 178 7.80 -18.73 -16.81
N HIS A 179 7.16 -17.60 -17.13
CA HIS A 179 6.11 -17.05 -16.28
C HIS A 179 4.85 -17.93 -16.27
N ALA A 180 4.51 -18.58 -17.38
CA ALA A 180 3.34 -19.47 -17.49
C ALA A 180 3.51 -20.78 -16.70
N GLN A 181 4.74 -21.22 -16.41
CA GLN A 181 5.00 -22.35 -15.52
C GLN A 181 4.58 -22.05 -14.07
N CYS A 182 4.77 -20.81 -13.63
CA CYS A 182 4.32 -20.33 -12.33
C CYS A 182 2.82 -20.02 -12.33
N ASN A 183 2.32 -19.42 -13.41
CA ASN A 183 0.94 -18.94 -13.53
C ASN A 183 0.29 -19.41 -14.84
N PRO A 184 -0.53 -20.47 -14.81
CA PRO A 184 -1.17 -21.03 -16.00
C PRO A 184 -2.09 -20.06 -16.75
N ASN A 185 -2.49 -18.94 -16.14
CA ASN A 185 -3.32 -17.92 -16.79
C ASN A 185 -2.53 -17.04 -17.78
N ILE A 186 -1.20 -17.12 -17.78
CA ILE A 186 -0.34 -16.36 -18.71
C ILE A 186 -0.29 -17.10 -20.06
N SER A 187 -0.98 -16.56 -21.05
CA SER A 187 -0.93 -17.10 -22.42
C SER A 187 0.42 -16.85 -23.10
N THR A 188 0.99 -17.89 -23.71
CA THR A 188 2.27 -17.85 -24.44
C THR A 188 2.11 -17.66 -25.96
N GLY A 189 0.86 -17.52 -26.42
CA GLY A 189 0.50 -17.33 -27.82
C GLY A 189 -0.06 -15.93 -28.14
N GLY A 190 -0.40 -15.74 -29.42
CA GLY A 190 -0.97 -14.50 -29.95
C GLY A 190 -0.07 -13.82 -30.98
N SER A 191 -0.47 -12.62 -31.39
CA SER A 191 0.34 -11.74 -32.23
C SER A 191 1.57 -11.23 -31.48
N LYS A 192 2.59 -10.77 -32.22
CA LYS A 192 3.81 -10.17 -31.63
C LYS A 192 3.48 -9.07 -30.62
N MET A 193 2.53 -8.20 -30.97
CA MET A 193 2.14 -7.06 -30.14
C MET A 193 1.47 -7.50 -28.84
N GLU A 194 0.55 -8.46 -28.90
CA GLU A 194 -0.13 -9.00 -27.71
C GLU A 194 0.84 -9.71 -26.77
N MET A 195 1.78 -10.49 -27.31
CA MET A 195 2.80 -11.16 -26.49
C MET A 195 3.76 -10.16 -25.85
N ALA A 196 4.18 -9.12 -26.59
CA ALA A 196 5.03 -8.07 -26.06
C ALA A 196 4.35 -7.30 -24.92
N GLN A 197 3.10 -6.86 -25.13
CA GLN A 197 2.32 -6.17 -24.10
C GLN A 197 2.14 -7.04 -22.85
N ARG A 198 1.79 -8.33 -23.03
CA ARG A 198 1.61 -9.25 -21.90
C ARG A 198 2.90 -9.44 -21.11
N LEU A 199 4.02 -9.60 -21.81
CA LEU A 199 5.31 -9.71 -21.15
C LEU A 199 5.64 -8.41 -20.41
N GLU A 200 5.47 -7.25 -21.03
CA GLU A 200 5.62 -5.94 -20.39
C GLU A 200 4.77 -5.84 -19.10
N ASP A 201 3.49 -6.20 -19.16
CA ASP A 201 2.59 -6.16 -18.00
C ASP A 201 3.02 -7.11 -16.87
N VAL A 202 3.57 -8.28 -17.19
CA VAL A 202 4.10 -9.23 -16.20
C VAL A 202 5.38 -8.68 -15.57
N LEU A 203 6.30 -8.17 -16.38
CA LEU A 203 7.57 -7.61 -15.92
C LEU A 203 7.34 -6.34 -15.08
N CYS A 204 6.42 -5.46 -15.48
CA CYS A 204 6.05 -4.25 -14.71
C CYS A 204 5.49 -4.62 -13.35
N ARG A 205 4.53 -5.56 -13.30
CA ARG A 205 3.97 -6.03 -12.02
C ARG A 205 5.04 -6.62 -11.11
N ARG A 206 5.93 -7.46 -11.65
CA ARG A 206 7.06 -8.00 -10.88
C ARG A 206 7.95 -6.89 -10.35
N GLU A 207 8.32 -5.92 -11.19
CA GLU A 207 9.15 -4.80 -10.79
C GLU A 207 8.50 -3.98 -9.67
N ASP A 208 7.21 -3.68 -9.79
CA ASP A 208 6.46 -2.94 -8.76
C ASP A 208 6.35 -3.71 -7.44
N ASP A 209 6.15 -5.03 -7.49
CA ASP A 209 6.07 -5.86 -6.28
C ASP A 209 7.40 -5.97 -5.56
N LEU A 210 8.49 -6.18 -6.31
CA LEU A 210 9.84 -6.17 -5.75
C LEU A 210 10.18 -4.80 -5.15
N TRP A 211 9.72 -3.73 -5.78
CA TRP A 211 9.88 -2.38 -5.25
C TRP A 211 9.13 -2.17 -3.94
N VAL A 212 7.93 -2.73 -3.78
CA VAL A 212 7.23 -2.73 -2.49
C VAL A 212 8.07 -3.42 -1.41
N LEU A 213 8.62 -4.60 -1.70
CA LEU A 213 9.48 -5.32 -0.74
C LEU A 213 10.74 -4.54 -0.38
N ASP A 214 11.38 -3.90 -1.37
CA ASP A 214 12.55 -3.02 -1.14
C ASP A 214 12.20 -1.85 -0.21
N VAL A 215 11.10 -1.15 -0.48
CA VAL A 215 10.67 0.02 0.31
C VAL A 215 10.25 -0.37 1.73
N MET A 216 9.62 -1.53 1.91
CA MET A 216 9.19 -2.00 3.23
C MET A 216 10.31 -2.70 4.02
N GLY A 217 11.47 -2.94 3.40
CA GLY A 217 12.56 -3.69 4.02
C GLY A 217 12.29 -5.19 4.16
N TRP A 218 11.38 -5.75 3.35
CA TRP A 218 10.96 -7.16 3.38
C TRP A 218 11.65 -8.03 2.32
N ARG A 219 12.67 -7.49 1.63
CA ARG A 219 13.34 -8.21 0.55
C ARG A 219 14.26 -9.33 1.03
N GLU A 220 14.93 -9.13 2.17
CA GLU A 220 15.84 -10.14 2.73
C GLU A 220 15.07 -11.43 3.08
N ASP A 221 13.88 -11.30 3.63
CA ASP A 221 12.99 -12.43 3.96
C ASP A 221 12.62 -13.23 2.69
N LEU A 222 12.30 -12.55 1.58
CA LEU A 222 12.00 -13.22 0.31
C LEU A 222 13.22 -13.98 -0.24
N ASP A 223 14.41 -13.38 -0.17
CA ASP A 223 15.62 -14.01 -0.70
C ASP A 223 15.97 -15.29 0.08
N GLU A 224 15.80 -15.29 1.41
CA GLU A 224 15.98 -16.48 2.26
C GLU A 224 14.95 -17.58 1.93
N GLU A 225 13.66 -17.24 1.77
CA GLU A 225 12.62 -18.20 1.39
C GLU A 225 12.91 -18.86 0.04
N LEU A 226 13.33 -18.07 -0.95
CA LEU A 226 13.66 -18.58 -2.28
C LEU A 226 14.91 -19.48 -2.29
N GLU A 227 15.84 -19.29 -1.34
CA GLU A 227 17.00 -20.18 -1.17
C GLU A 227 16.60 -21.51 -0.49
N LEU A 228 15.67 -21.47 0.46
CA LEU A 228 15.16 -22.66 1.16
C LEU A 228 14.34 -23.58 0.23
N ASP A 229 13.57 -22.99 -0.70
CA ASP A 229 12.73 -23.75 -1.65
C ASP A 229 13.54 -24.43 -2.78
N GLY A 230 14.86 -24.28 -2.81
CA GLY A 230 15.75 -25.08 -3.67
C GLY A 230 15.74 -24.70 -5.16
N TRP A 231 15.34 -23.47 -5.50
CA TRP A 231 15.39 -22.97 -6.87
C TRP A 231 16.83 -22.53 -7.23
N LYS A 232 17.61 -23.47 -7.78
CA LYS A 232 18.88 -23.22 -8.50
C LYS A 232 18.65 -23.08 -10.00
#